data_AF-A0A2N6JUQ8-F1
#
_entry.id   AF-A0A2N6JUQ8-F1
#
_cell.length_a   1.000
_cell.length_b   1.000
_cell.length_c   1.000
_cell.angle_alpha   90.00
_cell.angle_beta   90.00
_cell.angle_gamma   90.00
#
_symmetry.space_group_name_H-M   'P 1'
#
loop_
_entity.id
_entity.type
_entity.pdbx_description
1 polymer ?
#
loop_
_entity_poly.entity_id
_entity_poly.type
_entity_poly.pdbx_seq_one_letter_code
_entity_poly.pdbx_strand_id
1 'polypeptide(L)'
;MSAKTRLHGTELVDCARANAKQGIETAAYQCGYGEDLNTFAQELRKACEEMNLQAKELTDLISDQDKMLNLGEGEIVAPDSDSQL
;
A
#
# COMPACT_ATOMS: atom_id res chain seq x y z
N MET A 1 8.89 -24.31 12.24
CA MET A 1 8.64 -23.34 11.16
C MET A 1 7.31 -22.67 11.47
N SER A 2 7.33 -21.42 11.92
CA SER A 2 6.08 -20.71 12.21
C SER A 2 5.37 -20.51 10.87
N ALA A 3 4.23 -21.16 10.69
CA ALA A 3 3.26 -20.73 9.69
C ALA A 3 3.04 -19.24 9.95
N LYS A 4 3.52 -18.38 9.06
CA LYS A 4 3.41 -16.92 9.21
C LYS A 4 1.94 -16.60 8.96
N THR A 5 1.13 -16.74 10.00
CA THR A 5 -0.26 -16.29 9.97
C THR A 5 -0.23 -14.80 9.64
N ARG A 6 -1.06 -14.40 8.69
CA ARG A 6 -1.22 -12.99 8.33
C ARG A 6 -1.50 -12.19 9.60
N LEU A 7 -0.71 -11.15 9.84
CA LEU A 7 -0.95 -10.24 10.95
C LEU A 7 -2.09 -9.31 10.58
N HIS A 8 -2.91 -8.95 11.57
CA HIS A 8 -4.05 -8.04 11.40
C HIS A 8 -4.08 -7.05 12.56
N GLY A 9 -4.81 -5.94 12.41
CA GLY A 9 -4.96 -4.95 13.47
C GLY A 9 -3.61 -4.40 13.97
N THR A 10 -3.40 -4.36 15.29
CA THR A 10 -2.26 -3.64 15.88
C THR A 10 -0.94 -4.33 15.54
N GLU A 11 -0.96 -5.67 15.50
CA GLU A 11 0.22 -6.47 15.17
C GLU A 11 0.69 -6.21 13.74
N LEU A 12 -0.25 -5.98 12.81
CA LEU A 12 0.07 -5.61 11.44
C LEU A 12 0.73 -4.23 11.38
N VAL A 13 0.17 -3.25 12.09
CA VAL A 13 0.71 -1.88 12.14
C VAL A 13 2.11 -1.85 12.76
N ASP A 14 2.31 -2.56 13.87
CA ASP A 14 3.60 -2.62 14.56
C ASP A 14 4.67 -3.30 13.69
N CYS A 15 4.32 -4.44 13.08
CA CYS A 15 5.18 -5.14 12.13
C CYS A 15 5.51 -4.27 10.91
N ALA A 16 4.51 -3.62 10.30
CA ALA A 16 4.71 -2.75 9.16
C ALA A 16 5.63 -1.57 9.51
N ARG A 17 5.42 -0.93 10.67
CA ARG A 17 6.23 0.19 11.14
C ARG A 17 7.67 -0.21 11.45
N ALA A 18 7.88 -1.39 12.06
CA ALA A 18 9.21 -1.92 12.33
C ALA A 18 9.99 -2.20 11.03
N ASN A 19 9.29 -2.60 9.97
CA ASN A 19 9.88 -2.94 8.67
C ASN A 19 9.79 -1.82 7.62
N ALA A 20 9.11 -0.71 7.92
CA ALA A 20 8.90 0.42 7.01
C ALA A 20 10.21 0.97 6.41
N LYS A 21 11.28 1.00 7.21
CA LYS A 21 12.61 1.44 6.77
C LYS A 21 13.27 0.52 5.75
N GLN A 22 12.81 -0.73 5.64
CA GLN A 22 13.32 -1.74 4.71
C GLN A 22 12.49 -1.83 3.42
N GLY A 23 11.40 -1.06 3.33
CA GLY A 23 10.47 -1.09 2.21
C GLY A 23 9.24 -1.97 2.45
N ILE A 24 8.22 -1.71 1.63
CA ILE A 24 6.89 -2.32 1.73
C ILE A 24 6.89 -3.82 1.40
N GLU A 25 7.73 -4.26 0.46
CA GLU A 25 7.90 -5.67 0.10
C GLU A 25 8.41 -6.51 1.27
N THR A 26 9.47 -6.02 1.91
CA THR A 26 10.03 -6.65 3.11
C THR A 26 9.00 -6.65 4.24
N ALA A 27 8.27 -5.54 4.44
CA ALA A 27 7.23 -5.47 5.45
C ALA A 27 6.12 -6.50 5.20
N ALA A 28 5.57 -6.60 3.99
CA ALA A 28 4.53 -7.56 3.64
C ALA A 28 4.99 -9.01 3.85
N TYR A 29 6.21 -9.36 3.42
CA TYR A 29 6.78 -10.68 3.64
C TYR A 29 6.98 -10.99 5.13
N GLN A 30 7.40 -9.98 5.91
CA GLN A 30 7.59 -10.13 7.34
C GLN A 30 6.27 -10.24 8.11
N CYS A 31 5.22 -9.57 7.65
CA CYS A 31 3.91 -9.57 8.29
C CYS A 31 2.98 -10.72 7.81
N GLY A 32 3.49 -11.64 6.98
CA GLY A 32 2.77 -12.85 6.56
C GLY A 32 1.95 -12.72 5.27
N TYR A 33 2.10 -11.61 4.54
CA TYR A 33 1.45 -11.35 3.25
C TYR A 33 2.32 -11.81 2.07
N GLY A 34 3.63 -12.00 2.28
CA GLY A 34 4.52 -12.44 1.22
C GLY A 34 4.65 -11.36 0.15
N GLU A 35 4.21 -11.69 -1.06
CA GLU A 35 4.21 -10.80 -2.23
C GLU A 35 2.86 -10.09 -2.44
N ASP A 36 1.83 -10.38 -1.62
CA ASP A 36 0.52 -9.73 -1.68
C ASP A 36 0.55 -8.32 -1.06
N LEU A 37 1.24 -7.40 -1.72
CA LEU A 37 1.35 -5.99 -1.30
C LEU A 37 0.00 -5.28 -1.31
N ASN A 38 -0.89 -5.65 -2.24
CA ASN A 38 -2.24 -5.10 -2.31
C ASN A 38 -3.05 -5.42 -1.06
N THR A 39 -3.11 -6.70 -0.66
CA THR A 39 -3.82 -7.10 0.55
C THR A 39 -3.15 -6.53 1.80
N PHE A 40 -1.80 -6.50 1.83
CA PHE A 40 -1.06 -5.89 2.92
C PHE A 40 -1.43 -4.41 3.10
N ALA A 41 -1.42 -3.62 2.02
CA ALA A 41 -1.76 -2.21 2.04
C ALA A 41 -3.20 -1.95 2.51
N GLN A 42 -4.16 -2.75 2.02
CA GLN A 42 -5.57 -2.63 2.40
C GLN A 42 -5.79 -2.94 3.88
N GLU A 43 -5.26 -4.07 4.35
CA GLU A 43 -5.40 -4.48 5.76
C GLU A 43 -4.65 -3.52 6.69
N LEU A 44 -3.49 -3.01 6.25
CA LEU A 44 -2.71 -2.05 7.03
C LEU A 44 -3.44 -0.72 7.17
N ARG A 45 -4.02 -0.21 6.08
CA ARG A 45 -4.86 1.00 6.10
C ARG A 45 -6.05 0.82 7.03
N LYS A 46 -6.76 -0.30 6.90
CA LYS A 46 -7.90 -0.62 7.76
C LYS A 46 -7.51 -0.68 9.24
N ALA A 47 -6.42 -1.36 9.55
CA ALA A 47 -5.90 -1.44 10.92
C ALA A 47 -5.51 -0.06 11.49
N CYS A 48 -4.95 0.82 10.67
CA CYS A 48 -4.66 2.19 11.07
C CYS A 48 -5.94 3.01 11.35
N GLU A 49 -6.94 2.90 10.48
CA GLU A 49 -8.24 3.56 10.64
C GLU A 49 -8.98 3.08 11.90
N GLU A 50 -8.99 1.77 12.14
CA GLU A 50 -9.61 1.16 13.32
C GLU A 50 -8.99 1.64 14.65
N MET A 51 -7.71 2.02 14.64
CA MET A 51 -7.00 2.45 15.85
C MET A 51 -7.05 3.95 16.09
N ASN A 52 -7.78 4.69 15.24
CA ASN A 52 -7.73 6.16 15.22
C ASN A 52 -6.29 6.70 15.13
N LEU A 53 -5.36 5.86 14.67
CA LEU A 53 -4.00 6.24 14.44
C LEU A 53 -4.03 7.02 13.14
N GLN A 54 -3.78 8.32 13.21
CA GLN A 54 -3.41 9.10 12.04
C GLN A 54 -2.10 8.52 11.53
N ALA A 55 -2.19 7.48 10.71
CA ALA A 55 -1.07 6.78 10.11
C ALA A 55 -0.45 7.63 9.00
N LYS A 56 -0.33 8.94 9.20
CA LYS A 56 0.18 9.89 8.21
C LYS A 56 1.54 9.45 7.67
N GLU A 57 2.38 8.87 8.53
CA GLU A 57 3.71 8.33 8.19
C GLU A 57 3.67 6.98 7.44
N LEU A 58 2.67 6.14 7.72
CA LEU A 58 2.58 4.78 7.15
C LEU A 58 1.73 4.77 5.87
N THR A 59 0.68 5.59 5.85
CA THR A 59 -0.12 5.93 4.69
C THR A 59 0.75 6.55 3.61
N ASP A 60 1.75 7.36 3.93
CA ASP A 60 2.67 7.90 2.91
C ASP A 60 3.41 6.79 2.15
N LEU A 61 3.85 5.76 2.90
CA LEU A 61 4.50 4.54 2.38
C LEU A 61 3.58 3.71 1.46
N ILE A 62 2.26 3.77 1.67
CA ILE A 62 1.24 3.06 0.90
C ILE A 62 0.72 3.93 -0.26
N SER A 63 0.60 5.24 -0.05
CA SER A 63 -0.01 6.22 -0.96
C SER A 63 0.87 6.44 -2.21
N ASP A 64 2.19 6.27 -2.08
CA ASP A 64 3.09 6.23 -3.23
C ASP A 64 2.77 5.05 -4.16
N GLN A 65 2.45 3.87 -3.59
CA GLN A 65 2.02 2.70 -4.36
C GLN A 65 0.58 2.82 -4.88
N ASP A 66 -0.33 3.44 -4.13
CA ASP A 66 -1.72 3.65 -4.56
C ASP A 66 -1.80 4.54 -5.80
N LYS A 67 -0.94 5.57 -5.88
CA LYS A 67 -0.79 6.38 -7.11
C LYS A 67 -0.26 5.59 -8.30
N MET A 68 0.59 4.60 -8.05
CA MET A 68 1.17 3.75 -9.09
C MET A 68 0.16 2.67 -9.57
N LEU A 69 -0.69 2.17 -8.67
CA LEU A 69 -1.77 1.23 -8.97
C LEU A 69 -3.00 1.91 -9.60
N ASN A 70 -3.30 3.16 -9.22
CA ASN A 70 -4.41 3.95 -9.77
C ASN A 70 -4.05 4.77 -11.03
N LEU A 71 -2.82 4.67 -11.56
CA LEU A 71 -2.46 5.27 -12.86
C LEU A 71 -2.98 4.46 -14.07
N GLY A 72 -4.00 3.62 -13.86
CA GLY A 72 -4.71 2.88 -14.91
C GLY A 72 -5.91 3.64 -15.51
N GLU A 73 -6.32 4.77 -14.93
CA GLU A 73 -7.37 5.65 -15.47
C GLU A 73 -6.81 7.04 -15.82
N GLY A 74 -5.60 7.05 -16.39
CA GLY A 74 -5.09 8.22 -17.09
C GLY A 74 -5.85 8.39 -18.40
N GLU A 75 -6.77 9.35 -18.42
CA GLU A 75 -7.42 9.90 -19.61
C GLU A 75 -6.46 9.92 -20.82
N ILE A 76 -6.76 9.12 -21.84
CA ILE A 76 -6.18 9.30 -23.17
C ILE A 76 -6.76 10.57 -23.79
N VAL A 77 -6.37 11.74 -23.27
CA VAL A 77 -6.52 12.98 -24.01
C VAL A 77 -5.47 12.91 -25.12
N ALA A 78 -5.92 12.54 -26.32
CA ALA A 78 -5.20 12.81 -27.54
C ALA A 78 -5.79 14.11 -28.11
N PRO A 79 -5.18 15.29 -27.90
CA PRO A 79 -5.50 16.44 -28.71
C PRO A 79 -4.48 16.47 -29.84
N ASP A 80 -4.75 15.80 -30.95
CA ASP A 80 -4.10 16.20 -32.21
C ASP A 80 -4.87 15.70 -33.43
N SER A 81 -5.82 16.52 -33.86
CA SER A 81 -5.99 16.78 -35.28
C SER A 81 -6.39 18.24 -35.41
N ASP A 82 -5.37 19.09 -35.43
CA ASP A 82 -5.41 20.35 -36.16
C ASP A 82 -5.74 20.02 -37.63
N SER A 83 -7.02 19.80 -37.94
CA SER A 83 -7.51 19.92 -39.31
C SER A 83 -7.74 21.40 -39.59
N GLN A 84 -6.64 22.13 -39.71
CA GLN A 84 -6.60 23.29 -40.59
C GLN A 84 -6.60 22.78 -42.04
N LEU A 85 -7.70 23.01 -42.74
CA LEU A 85 -7.82 23.48 -44.13
C LEU A 85 -9.20 23.15 -44.71
#